data_AF-A0A1E7PVM3-F1
#
_entry.id   AF-A0A1E7PVM3-F1
#
_cell.length_a   1.000
_cell.length_b   1.000
_cell.length_c   1.000
_cell.angle_alpha   90.00
_cell.angle_beta   90.00
_cell.angle_gamma   90.00
#
_symmetry.space_group_name_H-M   'P 1'
#
loop_
_entity.id
_entity.type
_entity.pdbx_description
1 polymer ?
#
loop_
_entity_poly.entity_id
_entity_poly.type
_entity_poly.pdbx_seq_one_letter_code
_entity_poly.pdbx_strand_id
1 'polypeptide(L)'
;MSEAKIEIKIGEIIFSGEGDQNWLSEQLDKIMDKAEDLVALAPSKVPQQPQVNEASHQPADLSDHTEIASQTLPSWLRSNNADTVQNTKFLATAIWIEAKGQKRLQTKDVTSALSNANQKRLRNASECLNQNVKKGYCEKEGNQFYVTEEGKRSLGIN
;
A
#
# COMPACT_ATOMS: atom_id res chain seq x y z
N MET A 1 -28.11 35.67 5.31
CA MET A 1 -28.52 34.25 5.25
C MET A 1 -27.23 33.48 5.05
N SER A 2 -26.78 32.74 6.05
CA SER A 2 -25.46 32.10 6.03
C SER A 2 -25.60 30.74 5.35
N GLU A 3 -25.10 30.64 4.12
CA GLU A 3 -25.10 29.38 3.37
C GLU A 3 -24.07 28.44 4.00
N ALA A 4 -24.49 27.22 4.33
CA ALA A 4 -23.64 26.20 4.91
C ALA A 4 -23.16 25.27 3.80
N LYS A 5 -21.88 24.92 3.84
CA LYS A 5 -21.28 23.94 2.94
C LYS A 5 -20.96 22.68 3.70
N ILE A 6 -21.47 21.56 3.22
CA ILE A 6 -21.20 20.23 3.77
C ILE A 6 -20.48 19.43 2.69
N GLU A 7 -19.33 18.89 3.08
CA GLU A 7 -18.53 17.98 2.27
C GLU A 7 -18.36 16.69 3.07
N ILE A 8 -18.87 15.60 2.52
CA ILE A 8 -18.87 14.30 3.19
C ILE A 8 -18.28 13.29 2.24
N LYS A 9 -17.29 12.56 2.76
CA LYS A 9 -16.59 11.52 2.05
C LYS A 9 -16.89 10.18 2.71
N ILE A 10 -17.64 9.33 2.01
CA ILE A 10 -17.95 7.96 2.43
C ILE A 10 -17.33 7.02 1.41
N GLY A 11 -16.22 6.38 1.77
CA GLY A 11 -15.42 5.59 0.83
C GLY A 11 -14.88 6.43 -0.33
N GLU A 12 -15.28 6.09 -1.56
CA GLU A 12 -14.93 6.80 -2.81
C GLU A 12 -15.96 7.86 -3.23
N ILE A 13 -17.10 7.95 -2.53
CA ILE A 13 -18.18 8.87 -2.87
C ILE A 13 -17.95 10.19 -2.12
N ILE A 14 -17.82 11.26 -2.89
CA ILE A 14 -17.73 12.63 -2.37
C ILE A 14 -19.07 13.30 -2.62
N PHE A 15 -19.78 13.62 -1.54
CA PHE A 15 -20.96 14.47 -1.57
C PHE A 15 -20.55 15.88 -1.17
N SER A 16 -20.81 16.85 -2.05
CA SER A 16 -20.66 18.27 -1.76
C SER A 16 -21.99 18.96 -2.01
N GLY A 17 -22.55 19.57 -0.96
CA GLY A 17 -23.76 20.35 -1.02
C GLY A 17 -23.55 21.70 -0.36
N GLU A 18 -24.07 22.75 -0.97
CA GLU A 18 -24.05 24.11 -0.44
C GLU A 18 -25.49 24.65 -0.48
N GLY A 19 -25.97 25.15 0.65
CA GLY A 19 -27.34 25.63 0.75
C GLY A 19 -27.79 25.94 2.17
N ASP A 20 -29.10 26.07 2.34
CA ASP A 20 -29.72 26.33 3.64
C ASP A 20 -29.47 25.18 4.63
N GLN A 21 -29.14 25.52 5.88
CA GLN A 21 -28.74 24.55 6.91
C GLN A 21 -29.81 23.48 7.18
N ASN A 22 -31.10 23.84 7.13
CA ASN A 22 -32.19 22.88 7.35
C ASN A 22 -32.30 21.91 6.17
N TRP A 23 -32.17 22.42 4.94
CA TRP A 23 -32.16 21.58 3.74
C TRP A 23 -30.96 20.61 3.73
N LEU A 24 -29.78 21.10 4.09
CA LEU A 24 -28.55 20.32 4.07
C LEU A 24 -28.55 19.18 5.10
N SER A 25 -29.15 19.41 6.25
CA SER A 25 -29.31 18.39 7.30
C SER A 25 -30.28 17.28 6.87
N GLU A 26 -31.39 17.63 6.22
CA GLU A 26 -32.31 16.62 5.67
C GLU A 26 -31.70 15.77 4.55
N GLN A 27 -30.83 16.37 3.73
CA GLN A 27 -30.11 15.62 2.69
C GLN A 27 -29.03 14.72 3.30
N LEU A 28 -28.36 15.17 4.37
CA LEU A 28 -27.38 14.38 5.09
C LEU A 28 -27.99 13.10 5.68
N ASP A 29 -29.12 13.21 6.39
CA ASP A 29 -29.78 12.04 6.98
C ASP A 29 -30.19 11.01 5.91
N LYS A 30 -30.70 11.48 4.76
CA LYS A 30 -31.04 10.59 3.63
C LYS A 30 -29.83 9.90 3.02
N ILE A 31 -28.68 10.57 2.98
CA ILE A 31 -27.42 10.01 2.47
C ILE A 31 -26.86 8.99 3.46
N MET A 32 -26.97 9.22 4.77
CA MET A 32 -26.56 8.25 5.79
C MET A 32 -27.43 6.99 5.77
N ASP A 33 -28.75 7.14 5.65
CA ASP A 33 -29.69 6.01 5.52
C ASP A 33 -29.46 5.18 4.25
N LYS A 34 -28.84 5.78 3.22
CA LYS A 34 -28.48 5.11 1.95
C LYS A 34 -26.99 4.79 1.82
N ALA A 35 -26.18 5.11 2.82
CA ALA A 35 -24.74 4.91 2.76
C ALA A 35 -24.37 3.42 2.71
N GLU A 36 -25.06 2.56 3.46
CA GLU A 36 -24.81 1.11 3.44
C GLU A 36 -25.15 0.48 2.08
N ASP A 37 -26.24 0.91 1.45
CA ASP A 37 -26.61 0.50 0.08
C ASP A 37 -25.59 0.98 -0.96
N LEU A 38 -25.07 2.21 -0.81
CA LEU A 38 -24.10 2.81 -1.73
C LEU A 38 -22.69 2.21 -1.59
N VAL A 39 -22.30 1.78 -0.38
CA VAL A 39 -21.05 1.05 -0.15
C VAL A 39 -21.12 -0.35 -0.75
N ALA A 40 -22.30 -1.00 -0.76
CA ALA A 40 -22.49 -2.31 -1.37
C ALA A 40 -22.50 -2.29 -2.91
N LEU A 41 -22.86 -1.16 -3.53
CA LEU A 41 -22.90 -0.98 -4.99
C LEU A 41 -21.66 -0.31 -5.59
N ALA A 42 -20.77 0.25 -4.78
CA ALA A 42 -19.54 0.85 -5.27
C ALA A 42 -18.58 -0.24 -5.77
N PRO A 43 -18.28 -0.32 -7.09
CA PRO A 43 -17.18 -1.17 -7.54
C PRO A 43 -15.90 -0.64 -6.91
N SER A 44 -15.14 -1.49 -6.22
CA SER A 44 -13.83 -1.13 -5.68
C SER A 44 -12.94 -0.63 -6.82
N LYS A 45 -12.84 0.69 -7.01
CA LYS A 45 -12.15 1.26 -8.14
C LYS A 45 -10.73 1.60 -7.72
N VAL A 46 -9.86 0.64 -7.97
CA VAL A 46 -8.40 0.85 -8.03
C VAL A 46 -8.13 2.20 -8.72
N PRO A 47 -7.37 3.13 -8.11
CA PRO A 47 -7.10 4.43 -8.71
C PRO A 47 -6.35 4.27 -10.03
N GLN A 48 -7.04 4.42 -11.16
CA GLN A 48 -6.43 4.62 -12.47
C GLN A 48 -6.01 6.09 -12.60
N GLN A 49 -4.70 6.32 -12.63
CA GLN A 49 -4.09 7.56 -13.11
C GLN A 49 -3.40 7.30 -14.48
N PRO A 50 -3.22 8.35 -15.30
CA PRO A 50 -3.37 8.31 -16.75
C PRO A 50 -2.31 7.51 -17.49
N GLN A 51 -2.78 6.84 -18.56
CA GLN A 51 -1.99 6.07 -19.51
C GLN A 51 -0.93 6.95 -20.18
N VAL A 52 0.34 6.65 -19.91
CA VAL A 52 1.45 6.99 -20.79
C VAL A 52 1.99 5.67 -21.33
N ASN A 53 1.85 5.49 -22.63
CA ASN A 53 2.40 4.37 -23.37
C ASN A 53 3.92 4.36 -23.22
N GLU A 54 4.45 3.49 -22.37
CA GLU A 54 5.79 2.91 -22.47
C GLU A 54 5.80 1.65 -21.60
N ALA A 55 6.43 0.59 -22.10
CA ALA A 55 6.36 -0.78 -21.61
C ALA A 55 6.33 -0.88 -20.07
N SER A 56 5.15 -1.20 -19.54
CA SER A 56 4.83 -0.99 -18.14
C SER A 56 5.26 -2.18 -17.29
N HIS A 57 6.35 -2.04 -16.54
CA HIS A 57 6.55 -2.81 -15.31
C HIS A 57 5.52 -2.29 -14.29
N GLN A 58 4.33 -2.90 -14.26
CA GLN A 58 3.30 -2.55 -13.30
C GLN A 58 3.66 -3.05 -11.90
N PRO A 59 3.39 -2.29 -10.83
CA PRO A 59 3.34 -2.84 -9.49
C PRO A 59 2.12 -3.77 -9.39
N ALA A 60 2.37 -5.08 -9.25
CA ALA A 60 1.33 -6.09 -9.00
C ALA A 60 0.39 -5.64 -7.88
N ASP A 61 -0.90 -5.66 -8.20
CA ASP A 61 -2.01 -5.45 -7.27
C ASP A 61 -1.89 -6.46 -6.12
N LEU A 62 -1.85 -5.95 -4.88
CA LEU A 62 -1.54 -6.71 -3.67
C LEU A 62 -2.81 -7.10 -2.89
N SER A 63 -3.98 -6.98 -3.50
CA SER A 63 -5.28 -7.23 -2.86
C SER A 63 -5.46 -8.64 -2.31
N ASP A 64 -4.64 -9.63 -2.71
CA ASP A 64 -4.78 -11.02 -2.27
C ASP A 64 -3.80 -11.48 -1.17
N HIS A 65 -2.89 -10.63 -0.70
CA HIS A 65 -1.86 -11.05 0.27
C HIS A 65 -2.14 -10.67 1.72
N THR A 66 -3.41 -10.72 2.14
CA THR A 66 -3.84 -10.50 3.53
C THR A 66 -3.13 -11.43 4.53
N GLU A 67 -2.70 -12.62 4.08
CA GLU A 67 -1.90 -13.56 4.88
C GLU A 67 -0.49 -13.06 5.23
N ILE A 68 0.13 -12.24 4.37
CA ILE A 68 1.45 -11.67 4.64
C ILE A 68 1.33 -10.56 5.69
N ALA A 69 0.28 -9.74 5.58
CA ALA A 69 0.01 -8.64 6.51
C ALA A 69 -0.41 -9.14 7.91
N SER A 70 -1.06 -10.30 7.99
CA SER A 70 -1.48 -10.92 9.26
C SER A 70 -0.35 -11.63 10.00
N GLN A 71 0.72 -12.04 9.30
CA GLN A 71 1.88 -12.66 9.92
C GLN A 71 2.87 -11.65 10.51
N THR A 72 3.54 -12.04 11.60
CA THR A 72 4.62 -11.25 12.18
C THR A 72 5.86 -11.31 11.27
N LEU A 73 6.59 -10.19 11.16
CA LEU A 73 7.81 -10.10 10.34
C LEU A 73 8.82 -11.24 10.61
N PRO A 74 9.07 -11.69 11.86
CA PRO A 74 9.99 -12.79 12.13
C PRO A 74 9.49 -14.15 11.62
N SER A 75 8.18 -14.43 11.63
CA SER A 75 7.63 -15.65 11.05
C SER A 75 7.74 -15.59 9.52
N TRP A 76 7.35 -14.46 8.93
CA TRP A 76 7.44 -14.23 7.50
C TRP A 76 8.87 -14.43 6.96
N LEU A 77 9.88 -13.85 7.62
CA LEU A 77 11.28 -13.99 7.23
C LEU A 77 11.78 -15.45 7.30
N ARG A 78 11.32 -16.24 8.28
CA ARG A 78 11.70 -17.65 8.42
C ARG A 78 11.03 -18.52 7.35
N SER A 79 9.74 -18.33 7.11
CA SER A 79 8.99 -19.07 6.08
C SER A 79 9.62 -18.89 4.69
N ASN A 80 10.15 -17.71 4.43
CA ASN A 80 10.77 -17.35 3.14
C ASN A 80 12.30 -17.54 3.10
N ASN A 81 12.92 -18.16 4.11
CA ASN A 81 14.38 -18.32 4.22
C ASN A 81 15.17 -16.99 4.03
N ALA A 82 14.55 -15.88 4.42
CA ALA A 82 15.09 -14.53 4.26
C ALA A 82 15.89 -14.07 5.48
N ASP A 83 16.14 -14.95 6.47
CA ASP A 83 16.83 -14.61 7.70
C ASP A 83 18.37 -14.58 7.54
N THR A 84 18.89 -15.32 6.56
CA THR A 84 20.32 -15.62 6.39
C THR A 84 21.01 -14.61 5.45
N VAL A 85 20.34 -14.22 4.36
CA VAL A 85 20.88 -13.33 3.33
C VAL A 85 20.33 -11.92 3.50
N GLN A 86 21.19 -10.91 3.65
CA GLN A 86 20.76 -9.52 3.88
C GLN A 86 19.89 -8.95 2.76
N ASN A 87 20.18 -9.28 1.50
CA ASN A 87 19.40 -8.81 0.34
C ASN A 87 17.99 -9.39 0.34
N THR A 88 17.88 -10.70 0.58
CA THR A 88 16.59 -11.41 0.68
C THR A 88 15.81 -10.92 1.89
N LYS A 89 16.49 -10.67 3.02
CA LYS A 89 15.89 -10.04 4.20
C LYS A 89 15.28 -8.69 3.89
N PHE A 90 16.03 -7.84 3.19
CA PHE A 90 15.57 -6.52 2.76
C PHE A 90 14.33 -6.66 1.88
N LEU A 91 14.40 -7.53 0.86
CA LEU A 91 13.31 -7.76 -0.09
C LEU A 91 12.05 -8.27 0.61
N ALA A 92 12.17 -9.34 1.41
CA ALA A 92 11.05 -9.92 2.14
C ALA A 92 10.43 -8.93 3.13
N THR A 93 11.25 -8.09 3.77
CA THR A 93 10.74 -7.02 4.64
C THR A 93 10.02 -5.95 3.83
N ALA A 94 10.56 -5.52 2.70
CA ALA A 94 9.93 -4.54 1.83
C ALA A 94 8.54 -5.01 1.38
N ILE A 95 8.42 -6.27 0.95
CA ILE A 95 7.15 -6.88 0.56
C ILE A 95 6.18 -6.94 1.74
N TRP A 96 6.64 -7.29 2.93
CA TRP A 96 5.79 -7.34 4.11
C TRP A 96 5.22 -5.96 4.47
N ILE A 97 6.01 -4.89 4.31
CA ILE A 97 5.54 -3.52 4.51
C ILE A 97 4.60 -3.10 3.37
N GLU A 98 4.88 -3.51 2.14
CA GLU A 98 4.01 -3.25 0.98
C GLU A 98 2.63 -3.92 1.14
N ALA A 99 2.62 -5.17 1.58
CA ALA A 99 1.41 -5.94 1.89
C ALA A 99 0.59 -5.33 3.03
N LYS A 100 1.20 -4.53 3.91
CA LYS A 100 0.50 -3.74 4.92
C LYS A 100 -0.17 -2.47 4.38
N GLY A 101 -0.07 -2.22 3.07
CA GLY A 101 -0.71 -1.11 2.38
C GLY A 101 0.24 0.03 2.00
N GLN A 102 1.54 -0.08 2.26
CA GLN A 102 2.50 0.97 1.92
C GLN A 102 3.15 0.71 0.54
N LYS A 103 2.54 1.24 -0.52
CA LYS A 103 3.01 1.05 -1.92
C LYS A 103 4.39 1.65 -2.22
N ARG A 104 4.85 2.63 -1.42
CA ARG A 104 6.14 3.31 -1.62
C ARG A 104 6.97 3.28 -0.34
N LEU A 105 8.16 2.71 -0.46
CA LEU A 105 9.01 2.38 0.66
C LEU A 105 10.30 3.19 0.61
N GLN A 106 10.85 3.50 1.78
CA GLN A 106 12.20 4.02 1.91
C GLN A 106 13.08 3.01 2.64
N THR A 107 14.40 3.10 2.45
CA THR A 107 15.35 2.22 3.16
C THR A 107 15.20 2.34 4.67
N LYS A 108 14.85 3.54 5.16
CA LYS A 108 14.55 3.81 6.56
C LYS A 108 13.35 3.02 7.08
N ASP A 109 12.33 2.77 6.25
CA ASP A 109 11.11 2.06 6.64
C ASP A 109 11.41 0.58 6.82
N VAL A 110 12.21 0.01 5.92
CA VAL A 110 12.73 -1.37 6.04
C VAL A 110 13.57 -1.54 7.31
N THR A 111 14.50 -0.62 7.57
CA THR A 111 15.32 -0.68 8.78
C THR A 111 14.51 -0.49 10.06
N SER A 112 13.49 0.38 10.03
CA SER A 112 12.59 0.62 11.16
C SER A 112 11.72 -0.61 11.43
N ALA A 113 11.16 -1.23 10.39
CA ALA A 113 10.38 -2.46 10.53
C ALA A 113 11.21 -3.61 11.13
N LEU A 114 12.45 -3.79 10.67
CA LEU A 114 13.37 -4.78 11.26
C LEU A 114 13.69 -4.47 12.72
N SER A 115 13.92 -3.19 13.05
CA SER A 115 14.18 -2.75 14.42
C SER A 115 12.97 -3.00 15.33
N ASN A 116 11.77 -2.67 14.87
CA ASN A 116 10.52 -2.86 15.62
C ASN A 116 10.20 -4.34 15.85
N ALA A 117 10.58 -5.21 14.90
CA ALA A 117 10.40 -6.65 15.00
C ALA A 117 11.53 -7.37 15.77
N ASN A 118 12.43 -6.61 16.44
CA ASN A 118 13.62 -7.13 17.12
C ASN A 118 14.49 -8.05 16.24
N GLN A 119 14.53 -7.79 14.93
CA GLN A 119 15.34 -8.55 13.98
C GLN A 119 16.74 -7.95 13.84
N LYS A 120 17.72 -8.80 13.48
CA LYS A 120 19.08 -8.34 13.18
C LYS A 120 19.03 -7.27 12.10
N ARG A 121 19.52 -6.08 12.45
CA ARG A 121 19.65 -4.94 11.53
C ARG A 121 20.48 -5.30 10.30
N LEU A 122 20.12 -4.69 9.18
CA LEU A 122 20.92 -4.77 7.96
C LEU A 122 22.23 -4.01 8.18
N ARG A 123 23.35 -4.57 7.71
CA ARG A 123 24.63 -3.84 7.76
C ARG A 123 24.63 -2.66 6.79
N ASN A 124 24.14 -2.89 5.56
CA ASN A 124 24.13 -1.90 4.50
C ASN A 124 22.78 -1.92 3.76
N ALA A 125 21.77 -1.24 4.29
CA ALA A 125 20.42 -1.23 3.70
C ALA A 125 20.39 -0.62 2.28
N SER A 126 21.16 0.46 2.05
CA SER A 126 21.27 1.09 0.73
C SER A 126 21.90 0.17 -0.31
N GLU A 127 22.90 -0.63 0.10
CA GLU A 127 23.55 -1.60 -0.78
C GLU A 127 22.62 -2.77 -1.10
N CYS A 128 21.85 -3.25 -0.12
CA CYS A 128 20.82 -4.27 -0.35
C CYS A 128 19.78 -3.78 -1.38
N LEU A 129 19.35 -2.52 -1.26
CA LEU A 129 18.46 -1.92 -2.24
C LEU A 129 19.10 -1.88 -3.64
N ASN A 130 20.34 -1.40 -3.77
CA ASN A 130 21.05 -1.37 -5.05
C ASN A 130 21.14 -2.75 -5.71
N GLN A 131 21.44 -3.78 -4.91
CA GLN A 131 21.56 -5.14 -5.40
C GLN A 131 20.21 -5.73 -5.82
N ASN A 132 19.14 -5.45 -5.07
CA ASN A 132 17.79 -5.86 -5.45
C ASN A 132 17.30 -5.12 -6.70
N VAL A 133 17.65 -3.84 -6.87
CA VAL A 133 17.38 -3.09 -8.09
C VAL A 133 18.14 -3.65 -9.28
N LYS A 134 19.42 -3.98 -9.11
CA LYS A 134 20.24 -4.59 -10.16
C LYS A 134 19.72 -5.97 -10.61
N LYS A 135 18.99 -6.66 -9.73
CA LYS A 135 18.33 -7.94 -10.02
C LYS A 135 16.92 -7.79 -10.60
N GLY A 136 16.39 -6.58 -10.72
CA GLY A 136 15.02 -6.33 -11.16
C GLY A 136 13.96 -6.58 -10.09
N TYR A 137 14.33 -6.84 -8.83
CA TYR A 137 13.40 -7.14 -7.74
C TYR A 137 12.81 -5.89 -7.08
N CYS A 138 13.51 -4.77 -7.16
CA CYS A 138 13.01 -3.48 -6.67
C CYS A 138 13.25 -2.43 -7.73
N GLU A 139 12.41 -1.41 -7.75
CA GLU A 139 12.61 -0.26 -8.62
C GLU A 139 12.60 1.02 -7.80
N LYS A 140 13.57 1.90 -8.09
CA LYS A 140 13.69 3.17 -7.39
C LYS A 140 12.89 4.25 -8.11
N GLU A 141 12.05 4.93 -7.36
CA GLU A 141 11.29 6.08 -7.80
C GLU A 141 11.73 7.30 -6.96
N GLY A 142 12.72 8.04 -7.46
CA GLY A 142 13.31 9.19 -6.76
C GLY A 142 13.93 8.80 -5.42
N ASN A 143 13.32 9.26 -4.31
CA ASN A 143 13.77 8.97 -2.94
C ASN A 143 13.01 7.79 -2.30
N GLN A 144 12.16 7.12 -3.06
CA GLN A 144 11.38 5.97 -2.64
C GLN A 144 11.68 4.79 -3.58
N PHE A 145 11.23 3.60 -3.22
CA PHE A 145 11.29 2.42 -4.06
C PHE A 145 10.05 1.56 -3.83
N TYR A 146 9.77 0.67 -4.77
CA TYR A 146 8.72 -0.33 -4.67
C TYR A 146 9.28 -1.71 -5.06
N VAL A 147 8.58 -2.78 -4.66
CA VAL A 147 8.97 -4.14 -5.06
C VAL A 147 8.24 -4.50 -6.35
N THR A 148 8.98 -5.00 -7.32
CA THR A 148 8.42 -5.43 -8.60
C THR A 148 7.76 -6.80 -8.47
N GLU A 149 6.99 -7.20 -9.47
CA GLU A 149 6.41 -8.55 -9.52
C GLU A 149 7.48 -9.64 -9.48
N GLU A 150 8.65 -9.41 -10.10
CA GLU A 150 9.77 -10.34 -10.06
C GLU A 150 10.33 -10.53 -8.64
N GLY A 151 10.38 -9.46 -7.85
CA GLY A 151 10.77 -9.52 -6.45
C GLY A 151 9.80 -10.37 -5.63
N LYS A 152 8.49 -10.23 -5.87
CA LYS A 152 7.43 -11.04 -5.24
C LYS A 152 7.53 -12.51 -5.66
N ARG A 153 7.67 -12.77 -6.96
CA ARG A 153 7.86 -14.12 -7.51
C ARG A 153 9.10 -14.82 -6.96
N SER A 154 10.19 -14.07 -6.72
CA SER A 154 11.42 -14.63 -6.13
C SER A 154 11.24 -15.18 -4.71
N LEU A 155 10.22 -14.70 -4.00
CA LEU A 155 9.82 -15.15 -2.66
C LEU A 155 8.64 -16.12 -2.71
N GLY A 156 8.24 -16.60 -3.90
CA GLY A 156 7.15 -17.54 -4.07
C GLY A 156 5.76 -16.93 -3.91
N ILE A 157 5.65 -15.61 -4.04
CA ILE A 157 4.40 -14.86 -3.98
C ILE A 157 3.92 -14.71 -5.42
N ASN A 158 2.77 -15.31 -5.72
CA ASN A 158 2.20 -15.47 -7.05
C ASN A 158 0.76 -14.97 -7.06
#